data_AF-A0A834IK71-F1
#
_entry.id   AF-A0A834IK71-F1
#
_cell.length_a   1.000
_cell.length_b   1.000
_cell.length_c   1.000
_cell.angle_alpha   90.00
_cell.angle_beta   90.00
_cell.angle_gamma   90.00
#
_symmetry.space_group_name_H-M   'P 1'
#
loop_
_entity.id
_entity.type
_entity.pdbx_description
1 polymer ?
#
loop_
_entity_poly.entity_id
_entity_poly.type
_entity_poly.pdbx_seq_one_letter_code
_entity_poly.pdbx_strand_id
1 'polypeptide(L)'
;MGGKHSSHKRLKSTPSKSYECTEVIDLEISDSVEPDPNPVKTNEATSTEITSPPENIESSEPIYPSQLLIIITHLDELEKKLNEMSDNDLFVHFPTIKDDLHNCWQNVYDIKEENLDTKRKKIELIETIKFLLKKANQRILKRPCN
;
A
#
# COMPACT_ATOMS: atom_id res chain seq x y z
N MET A 1 -15.44 -24.30 61.38
CA MET A 1 -14.15 -23.95 60.75
C MET A 1 -14.10 -24.65 59.41
N GLY A 2 -14.53 -23.96 58.36
CA GLY A 2 -14.66 -24.50 57.01
C GLY A 2 -14.24 -23.45 55.99
N GLY A 3 -13.58 -23.90 54.93
CA GLY A 3 -13.14 -23.05 53.82
C GLY A 3 -12.27 -23.85 52.85
N LYS A 4 -12.92 -24.56 51.94
CA LYS A 4 -12.33 -25.47 50.94
C LYS A 4 -11.49 -24.67 49.93
N HIS A 5 -10.26 -25.10 49.68
CA HIS A 5 -9.39 -24.55 48.65
C HIS A 5 -9.88 -24.98 47.27
N SER A 6 -10.25 -24.02 46.43
CA SER A 6 -10.62 -24.23 45.03
C SER A 6 -9.36 -24.54 44.20
N SER A 7 -9.24 -25.79 43.77
CA SER A 7 -8.17 -26.26 42.88
C SER A 7 -8.54 -26.00 41.43
N HIS A 8 -8.05 -24.90 40.85
CA HIS A 8 -8.16 -24.64 39.42
C HIS A 8 -7.29 -25.65 38.64
N LYS A 9 -7.94 -26.58 37.94
CA LYS A 9 -7.32 -27.48 36.96
C LYS A 9 -6.91 -26.67 35.72
N ARG A 10 -5.61 -26.64 35.41
CA ARG A 10 -5.06 -26.09 34.16
C ARG A 10 -5.60 -26.89 32.96
N LEU A 11 -6.25 -26.19 32.02
CA LEU A 11 -6.62 -26.76 30.73
C LEU A 11 -5.36 -26.90 29.87
N LYS A 12 -5.07 -28.13 29.43
CA LYS A 12 -4.03 -28.43 28.44
C LYS A 12 -4.65 -28.24 27.05
N SER A 13 -4.16 -27.28 26.28
CA SER A 13 -4.50 -27.14 24.86
C SER A 13 -3.48 -27.93 24.02
N THR A 14 -3.95 -28.98 23.36
CA THR A 14 -3.22 -29.68 22.28
C THR A 14 -3.37 -28.88 20.98
N PRO A 15 -2.31 -28.64 20.19
CA PRO A 15 -2.48 -28.17 18.83
C PRO A 15 -2.93 -29.34 17.93
N SER A 16 -4.10 -29.17 17.33
CA SER A 16 -4.70 -30.09 16.35
C SER A 16 -4.37 -29.60 14.93
N LYS A 17 -3.90 -30.53 14.08
CA LYS A 17 -4.08 -30.67 12.61
C LYS A 17 -4.13 -29.38 11.76
N SER A 18 -3.14 -29.08 10.92
CA SER A 18 -2.80 -29.69 9.61
C SER A 18 -3.29 -28.82 8.45
N TYR A 19 -2.36 -28.18 7.72
CA TYR A 19 -2.60 -27.61 6.39
C TYR A 19 -1.25 -27.73 5.64
N GLU A 20 -1.04 -28.77 4.83
CA GLU A 20 -1.40 -28.93 3.41
C GLU A 20 -0.56 -28.02 2.48
N CYS A 21 0.28 -28.67 1.68
CA CYS A 21 1.24 -28.10 0.73
C CYS A 21 0.59 -27.13 -0.25
N THR A 22 1.29 -26.04 -0.57
CA THR A 22 1.01 -25.26 -1.78
C THR A 22 2.01 -25.65 -2.86
N GLU A 23 1.49 -26.22 -3.94
CA GLU A 23 2.18 -26.55 -5.18
C GLU A 23 2.58 -25.27 -5.93
N VAL A 24 3.82 -25.21 -6.43
CA VAL A 24 4.33 -24.07 -7.20
C VAL A 24 4.16 -24.42 -8.68
N ILE A 25 3.39 -23.61 -9.41
CA ILE A 25 3.22 -23.77 -10.86
C ILE A 25 4.21 -22.82 -11.55
N ASP A 26 5.18 -23.39 -12.28
CA ASP A 26 6.02 -22.65 -13.22
C ASP A 26 5.17 -22.25 -14.45
N LEU A 27 5.06 -20.94 -14.67
CA LEU A 27 4.52 -20.39 -15.92
C LEU A 27 5.68 -20.12 -16.85
N GLU A 28 6.09 -21.15 -17.59
CA GLU A 28 6.92 -20.96 -18.77
C GLU A 28 6.08 -20.30 -19.86
N ILE A 29 6.28 -19.01 -20.07
CA ILE A 29 5.81 -18.33 -21.28
C ILE A 29 6.99 -18.34 -22.25
N SER A 30 7.09 -19.40 -23.03
CA SER A 30 7.74 -19.35 -24.33
C SER A 30 6.68 -18.92 -25.35
N ASP A 31 6.76 -17.69 -25.83
CA ASP A 31 6.55 -17.51 -27.27
C ASP A 31 7.38 -16.34 -27.81
N SER A 32 8.35 -16.76 -28.61
CA SER A 32 9.28 -15.99 -29.39
C SER A 32 8.59 -15.60 -30.69
N VAL A 33 8.33 -14.32 -30.92
CA VAL A 33 8.18 -13.79 -32.29
C VAL A 33 8.81 -12.40 -32.36
N GLU A 34 10.00 -12.34 -32.93
CA GLU A 34 10.62 -11.13 -33.47
C GLU A 34 9.74 -10.51 -34.58
N PRO A 35 9.87 -9.19 -34.81
CA PRO A 35 9.92 -8.77 -36.21
C PRO A 35 11.04 -7.75 -36.44
N ASP A 36 11.96 -8.10 -37.33
CA ASP A 36 12.89 -7.17 -37.98
C ASP A 36 12.54 -7.09 -39.49
N PRO A 37 13.24 -6.31 -40.32
CA PRO A 37 12.84 -4.98 -40.79
C PRO A 37 12.54 -4.97 -42.30
N ASN A 38 11.78 -3.99 -42.80
CA ASN A 38 12.24 -3.13 -43.90
C ASN A 38 11.18 -2.12 -44.40
N PRO A 39 11.63 -1.00 -44.99
CA PRO A 39 10.85 0.21 -45.24
C PRO A 39 10.20 0.21 -46.63
N VAL A 40 9.00 0.78 -46.73
CA VAL A 40 8.45 1.21 -48.02
C VAL A 40 8.35 2.73 -48.04
N LYS A 41 9.01 3.26 -49.06
CA LYS A 41 9.21 4.66 -49.41
C LYS A 41 7.93 5.33 -49.92
N THR A 42 7.72 6.56 -49.43
CA THR A 42 7.30 7.76 -50.17
C THR A 42 5.90 7.80 -50.79
N ASN A 43 5.10 8.82 -50.42
CA ASN A 43 4.71 9.95 -51.29
C ASN A 43 3.64 10.86 -50.64
N GLU A 44 4.06 12.10 -50.38
CA GLU A 44 3.36 13.37 -50.66
C GLU A 44 1.96 13.69 -50.07
N ALA A 45 2.02 14.60 -49.10
CA ALA A 45 1.19 15.79 -48.87
C ALA A 45 -0.15 15.93 -49.63
N THR A 46 -1.24 16.04 -48.86
CA THR A 46 -2.29 17.04 -49.10
C THR A 46 -2.92 17.42 -47.77
N SER A 47 -2.79 18.69 -47.40
CA SER A 47 -3.49 19.32 -46.30
C SER A 47 -4.99 19.38 -46.61
N THR A 48 -5.80 18.81 -45.73
CA THR A 48 -7.17 19.27 -45.50
C THR A 48 -7.35 19.42 -44.01
N GLU A 49 -7.41 20.68 -43.61
CA GLU A 49 -7.79 21.18 -42.30
C GLU A 49 -9.20 20.67 -41.97
N ILE A 50 -9.27 19.65 -41.11
CA ILE A 50 -10.51 19.26 -40.44
C ILE A 50 -10.26 19.59 -38.97
N THR A 51 -10.74 20.76 -38.56
CA THR A 51 -10.79 21.19 -37.17
C THR A 51 -11.75 20.27 -36.41
N SER A 52 -11.22 19.17 -35.89
CA SER A 52 -11.89 18.40 -34.85
C SER A 52 -11.94 19.26 -33.58
N PRO A 53 -13.06 19.31 -32.84
CA PRO A 53 -13.09 19.99 -31.55
C PRO A 53 -12.07 19.33 -30.61
N PRO A 54 -11.53 20.06 -29.60
CA PRO A 54 -10.63 19.46 -28.65
C PRO A 54 -11.38 18.34 -27.97
N GLU A 55 -10.98 17.10 -28.28
CA GLU A 55 -11.39 15.92 -27.54
C GLU A 55 -10.89 16.20 -26.12
N ASN A 56 -11.84 16.61 -25.28
CA ASN A 56 -11.63 16.79 -23.86
C ASN A 56 -11.27 15.39 -23.38
N ILE A 57 -9.96 15.15 -23.25
CA ILE A 57 -9.41 13.97 -22.59
C ILE A 57 -9.90 14.12 -21.16
N GLU A 58 -11.10 13.63 -20.92
CA GLU A 58 -11.66 13.44 -19.60
C GLU A 58 -10.68 12.47 -18.95
N SER A 59 -9.74 13.04 -18.19
CA SER A 59 -8.75 12.33 -17.41
C SER A 59 -9.56 11.34 -16.59
N SER A 60 -9.60 10.09 -17.05
CA SER A 60 -10.29 9.01 -16.35
C SER A 60 -9.41 8.65 -15.17
N GLU A 61 -9.32 9.58 -14.22
CA GLU A 61 -8.69 9.31 -12.94
C GLU A 61 -9.49 8.16 -12.32
N PRO A 62 -8.80 7.12 -11.85
CA PRO A 62 -9.47 6.02 -11.19
C PRO A 62 -10.30 6.58 -10.04
N ILE A 63 -11.63 6.41 -10.12
CA ILE A 63 -12.56 6.84 -9.09
C ILE A 63 -12.37 5.89 -7.90
N TYR A 64 -11.53 6.31 -6.95
CA TYR A 64 -11.34 5.58 -5.72
C TYR A 64 -12.52 5.80 -4.76
N PRO A 65 -12.83 4.82 -3.90
CA PRO A 65 -13.76 5.03 -2.80
C PRO A 65 -13.33 6.25 -1.96
N SER A 66 -14.29 7.06 -1.52
CA SER A 66 -14.03 8.27 -0.73
C SER A 66 -13.19 7.99 0.53
N GLN A 67 -13.40 6.84 1.16
CA GLN A 67 -12.60 6.37 2.31
C GLN A 67 -11.13 6.21 1.95
N LEU A 68 -10.82 5.71 0.76
CA LEU A 68 -9.44 5.53 0.30
C LEU A 68 -8.77 6.89 0.03
N LEU A 69 -9.50 7.83 -0.57
CA LEU A 69 -9.02 9.20 -0.82
C LEU A 69 -8.67 9.91 0.49
N ILE A 70 -9.51 9.80 1.52
CA ILE A 70 -9.25 10.38 2.85
C ILE A 70 -7.94 9.82 3.43
N ILE A 71 -7.70 8.52 3.30
CA ILE A 71 -6.47 7.90 3.80
C ILE A 71 -5.25 8.38 3.02
N ILE A 72 -5.37 8.51 1.69
CA ILE A 72 -4.29 9.04 0.84
C ILE A 72 -3.89 10.42 1.32
N THR A 73 -4.84 11.35 1.43
CA THR A 73 -4.57 12.72 1.89
C THR A 73 -3.96 12.73 3.29
N HIS A 74 -4.47 11.90 4.21
CA HIS A 74 -3.92 11.85 5.57
C HIS A 74 -2.49 11.28 5.61
N LEU A 75 -2.17 10.30 4.77
CA LEU A 75 -0.80 9.78 4.67
C LEU A 75 0.17 10.81 4.09
N ASP A 76 -0.26 11.60 3.10
CA ASP A 76 0.55 12.68 2.54
C ASP A 76 0.85 13.75 3.61
N GLU A 77 -0.15 14.11 4.41
CA GLU A 77 0.02 15.02 5.55
C GLU A 77 0.97 14.46 6.62
N LEU A 78 0.84 13.17 6.95
CA LEU A 78 1.74 12.50 7.90
C LEU A 78 3.18 12.43 7.37
N GLU A 79 3.36 12.15 6.07
CA GLU A 79 4.68 12.16 5.44
C GLU A 79 5.30 13.56 5.52
N LYS A 80 4.55 14.59 5.12
CA LYS A 80 5.00 15.98 5.19
C LYS A 80 5.40 16.36 6.62
N LYS A 81 4.54 16.06 7.59
CA LYS A 81 4.80 16.30 9.02
C LYS A 81 6.06 15.56 9.48
N LEU A 82 6.24 14.29 9.09
CA LEU A 82 7.43 13.51 9.44
C LEU A 82 8.71 14.09 8.83
N ASN A 83 8.63 14.68 7.64
CA ASN A 83 9.77 15.31 6.96
C ASN A 83 10.15 16.64 7.59
N GLU A 84 9.17 17.48 7.92
CA GLU A 84 9.36 18.81 8.49
C GLU A 84 9.74 18.78 9.98
N MET A 85 9.37 17.71 10.69
CA MET A 85 9.60 17.57 12.12
C MET A 85 11.08 17.33 12.47
N SER A 86 11.53 18.02 13.53
CA SER A 86 12.86 17.82 14.11
C SER A 86 12.97 16.47 14.83
N ASP A 87 14.18 15.93 15.02
CA ASP A 87 14.33 14.62 15.68
C ASP A 87 13.89 14.65 17.16
N ASN A 88 13.95 15.82 17.82
CA ASN A 88 13.45 15.98 19.19
C ASN A 88 11.92 15.94 19.25
N ASP A 89 11.26 16.67 18.35
CA ASP A 89 9.80 16.68 18.26
C ASP A 89 9.29 15.30 17.83
N LEU A 90 10.00 14.65 16.90
CA LEU A 90 9.70 13.29 16.49
C LEU A 90 9.76 12.31 17.65
N PHE A 91 10.74 12.43 18.54
CA PHE A 91 10.81 11.56 19.73
C PHE A 91 9.58 11.73 20.64
N VAL A 92 9.13 12.96 20.85
CA VAL A 92 7.95 13.26 21.70
C VAL A 92 6.66 12.78 21.04
N HIS A 93 6.52 13.00 19.73
CA HIS A 93 5.30 12.70 18.97
C HIS A 93 5.29 11.31 18.33
N PHE A 94 6.36 10.52 18.48
CA PHE A 94 6.46 9.21 17.85
C PHE A 94 5.31 8.26 18.20
N PRO A 95 4.86 8.14 19.47
CA PRO A 95 3.71 7.30 19.78
C PRO A 95 2.47 7.70 18.98
N THR A 96 2.19 9.01 18.89
CA THR A 96 1.05 9.53 18.13
C THR A 96 1.20 9.22 16.64
N ILE A 97 2.36 9.48 16.03
CA ILE A 97 2.60 9.19 14.60
C ILE A 97 2.46 7.70 14.31
N LYS A 98 2.94 6.85 15.23
CA LYS A 98 2.81 5.39 15.11
C LYS A 98 1.35 4.95 15.18
N ASP A 99 0.59 5.49 16.12
CA ASP A 99 -0.84 5.19 16.28
C ASP A 99 -1.63 5.68 15.06
N ASP A 100 -1.35 6.88 14.56
CA ASP A 100 -1.98 7.42 13.33
C ASP A 100 -1.70 6.53 12.11
N LEU A 101 -0.44 6.11 11.92
CA LEU A 101 -0.06 5.19 10.84
C LEU A 101 -0.71 3.81 11.00
N HIS A 102 -0.87 3.32 12.23
CA HIS A 102 -1.58 2.07 12.50
C HIS A 102 -3.08 2.18 12.22
N ASN A 103 -3.71 3.30 12.59
CA ASN A 103 -5.11 3.57 12.30
C ASN A 103 -5.34 3.66 10.78
N CYS A 104 -4.46 4.34 10.05
CA CYS A 104 -4.49 4.34 8.58
C CYS A 104 -4.38 2.93 8.02
N TRP A 105 -3.47 2.11 8.55
CA TRP A 105 -3.32 0.72 8.13
C TRP A 105 -4.61 -0.09 8.34
N GLN A 106 -5.22 -0.01 9.52
CA GLN A 106 -6.49 -0.69 9.80
C GLN A 106 -7.59 -0.23 8.83
N ASN A 107 -7.73 1.09 8.64
CA ASN A 107 -8.73 1.65 7.73
C ASN A 107 -8.52 1.19 6.28
N VAL A 108 -7.27 1.06 5.81
CA VAL A 108 -6.99 0.52 4.47
C VAL A 108 -7.46 -0.93 4.37
N TYR A 109 -7.22 -1.75 5.39
CA TYR A 109 -7.67 -3.15 5.40
C TYR A 109 -9.20 -3.28 5.38
N ASP A 110 -9.90 -2.41 6.09
CA ASP A 110 -11.36 -2.42 6.21
C ASP A 110 -12.08 -1.99 4.91
N ILE A 111 -11.40 -1.29 4.00
CA ILE A 111 -11.97 -0.91 2.69
C ILE A 111 -12.19 -2.14 1.82
N LYS A 112 -13.40 -2.29 1.29
CA LYS A 112 -13.76 -3.37 0.37
C LYS A 112 -13.04 -3.24 -0.98
N GLU A 113 -12.57 -4.37 -1.49
CA GLU A 113 -11.92 -4.46 -2.80
C GLU A 113 -12.97 -4.61 -3.89
N GLU A 114 -13.47 -3.49 -4.41
CA GLU A 114 -14.47 -3.49 -5.48
C GLU A 114 -13.83 -3.70 -6.86
N ASN A 115 -12.63 -3.14 -7.06
CA ASN A 115 -11.95 -3.07 -8.36
C ASN A 115 -10.47 -3.46 -8.22
N LEU A 116 -9.83 -3.90 -9.32
CA LEU A 116 -8.38 -4.15 -9.35
C LEU A 116 -7.56 -2.90 -9.03
N ASP A 117 -8.02 -1.73 -9.46
CA ASP A 117 -7.34 -0.46 -9.17
C ASP A 117 -7.38 -0.11 -7.68
N THR A 118 -8.53 -0.31 -7.04
CA THR A 118 -8.69 -0.16 -5.57
C THR A 118 -7.76 -1.12 -4.84
N LYS A 119 -7.69 -2.39 -5.27
CA LYS A 119 -6.78 -3.38 -4.70
C LYS A 119 -5.31 -2.97 -4.84
N ARG A 120 -4.90 -2.55 -6.04
CA ARG A 120 -3.54 -2.06 -6.29
C ARG A 120 -3.23 -0.85 -5.40
N LYS A 121 -4.15 0.11 -5.32
CA LYS A 121 -3.95 1.31 -4.51
C LYS A 121 -3.89 1.00 -3.01
N LYS A 122 -4.69 0.06 -2.51
CA LYS A 122 -4.58 -0.44 -1.13
C LYS A 122 -3.19 -1.00 -0.83
N ILE A 123 -2.64 -1.81 -1.74
CA ILE A 123 -1.28 -2.38 -1.59
C ILE A 123 -0.25 -1.25 -1.52
N GLU A 124 -0.33 -0.29 -2.44
CA GLU A 124 0.55 0.89 -2.45
C GLU A 124 0.49 1.65 -1.13
N LEU A 125 -0.71 1.92 -0.59
CA LEU A 125 -0.86 2.61 0.69
C LEU A 125 -0.28 1.84 1.86
N ILE A 126 -0.44 0.51 1.88
CA ILE A 126 0.17 -0.35 2.91
C ILE A 126 1.71 -0.27 2.84
N GLU A 127 2.28 -0.26 1.64
CA GLU A 127 3.72 -0.09 1.45
C GLU A 127 4.20 1.29 1.90
N THR A 128 3.47 2.35 1.56
CA THR A 128 3.73 3.72 2.04
C THR A 128 3.71 3.79 3.56
N ILE A 129 2.70 3.21 4.22
CA ILE A 129 2.62 3.17 5.69
C ILE A 129 3.83 2.46 6.29
N LYS A 130 4.20 1.29 5.75
CA LYS A 130 5.39 0.55 6.18
C LYS A 130 6.67 1.36 6.01
N PHE A 131 6.79 2.07 4.89
CA PHE A 131 7.93 2.95 4.62
C PHE A 131 8.01 4.11 5.62
N LEU A 132 6.90 4.81 5.88
CA LEU A 132 6.84 5.91 6.84
C LEU A 132 7.17 5.44 8.26
N LEU A 133 6.62 4.30 8.70
CA LEU A 133 6.97 3.69 9.98
C LEU A 133 8.46 3.36 10.07
N LYS A 134 9.04 2.77 9.03
CA LYS A 134 10.48 2.46 8.99
C LYS A 134 11.33 3.72 9.07
N LYS A 135 10.97 4.76 8.32
CA LYS A 135 11.64 6.06 8.30
C LYS A 135 11.60 6.74 9.67
N ALA A 136 10.44 6.77 10.32
CA ALA A 136 10.28 7.31 11.67
C ALA A 136 11.14 6.55 12.69
N ASN A 137 11.09 5.20 12.67
CA ASN A 137 11.90 4.36 13.55
C ASN A 137 13.41 4.59 13.35
N GLN A 138 13.87 4.67 12.10
CA GLN A 138 15.28 4.92 11.80
C GLN A 138 15.77 6.27 12.32
N ARG A 139 14.96 7.32 12.23
CA ARG A 139 15.32 8.64 12.78
C ARG A 139 15.45 8.60 14.30
N ILE A 140 14.61 7.82 15.00
CA ILE A 140 14.66 7.68 16.46
C ILE A 140 15.86 6.84 16.91
N LEU A 141 16.11 5.70 16.26
CA LEU A 141 17.19 4.78 16.62
C LEU A 141 18.59 5.34 16.33
N LYS A 142 18.71 6.33 15.44
CA LYS A 142 19.98 7.02 15.16
C LYS A 142 20.44 7.95 16.28
N ARG A 143 19.62 8.17 17.31
CA ARG A 143 20.01 9.02 18.43
C ARG A 143 21.02 8.29 19.31
N PRO A 144 22.27 8.77 19.45
CA PRO A 144 23.15 8.26 20.48
C PRO A 144 22.54 8.59 21.85
N CYS A 145 22.47 7.59 22.72
CA CYS A 145 22.21 7.81 24.14
C CYS A 145 23.38 8.65 24.67
N ASN A 146 23.15 9.95 24.88
CA ASN A 146 24.07 10.83 25.60
C ASN A 146 23.66 10.88 27.07
#